data_AF-A0A2A6P2W5-F1
#
_entry.id   AF-A0A2A6P2W5-F1
#
_cell.length_a   1.000
_cell.length_b   1.000
_cell.length_c   1.000
_cell.angle_alpha   90.00
_cell.angle_beta   90.00
_cell.angle_gamma   90.00
#
_symmetry.space_group_name_H-M   'P 1'
#
loop_
_entity.id
_entity.type
_entity.pdbx_description
1 polymer ?
#
loop_
_entity_poly.entity_id
_entity_poly.type
_entity_poly.pdbx_seq_one_letter_code
_entity_poly.pdbx_strand_id
1 'polypeptide(L)'
;MELPIKRPDRIIPDYSLTGDVLSFSRCQRSYRYYNGSSLPPSRPVQLWYGEFLHGMMERTYRLWQENQSLPFPLHCTIPEEGERPDEPVGLPALDLRVIGWPIEQALAHQGKFARSSDARISAYERAEAVINQLGPHLFPLVDVAERKVIGTRPLLPGQNPNVERATRYILEGIIDVLGHTQLDDQPEGNPLKAAIVAAQPDLNGEYEIIIDYKGSRRPPVDTDERSDWQLGEWQVQTYAWLRSQQPEARPVAAGILVYIGELAPGTNELSSLKREMRRGRTDVVPANGTPDYYQINAWEPGRQVNLSGDFKMRRAIRIIPVTQASMQAATAAIDRVVRAIEDRVVDERTSNHIRQTWPADSQDEATCVACDFRVSCERYNSRPWPQSGQ
;
A
#
# COMPACT_ATOMS: atom_id res chain seq x y z
N MET A 1 -31.99 -38.31 29.01
CA MET A 1 -30.97 -38.39 27.94
C MET A 1 -30.86 -37.01 27.35
N GLU A 2 -29.84 -36.23 27.74
CA GLU A 2 -29.62 -34.91 27.14
C GLU A 2 -29.20 -35.11 25.69
N LEU A 3 -29.98 -34.55 24.76
CA LEU A 3 -29.64 -34.60 23.35
C LEU A 3 -28.41 -33.71 23.12
N PRO A 4 -27.37 -34.20 22.43
CA PRO A 4 -26.21 -33.38 22.10
C PRO A 4 -26.66 -32.19 21.26
N ILE A 5 -26.46 -30.98 21.78
CA ILE A 5 -26.70 -29.74 21.06
C ILE A 5 -25.81 -29.76 19.81
N LYS A 6 -26.42 -29.66 18.62
CA LYS A 6 -25.67 -29.53 17.35
C LYS A 6 -24.71 -28.35 17.51
N ARG A 7 -23.40 -28.62 17.45
CA ARG A 7 -22.39 -27.55 17.46
C ARG A 7 -22.73 -26.59 16.30
N PRO A 8 -22.78 -25.27 16.53
CA PRO A 8 -23.03 -24.32 15.46
C PRO A 8 -22.03 -24.59 14.33
N ASP A 9 -22.47 -24.41 13.08
CA ASP A 9 -21.62 -24.60 11.91
C ASP A 9 -20.35 -23.76 12.12
N ARG A 10 -19.19 -24.41 12.24
CA ARG A 10 -17.90 -23.73 12.42
C ARG A 10 -17.55 -23.02 11.13
N ILE A 11 -18.03 -21.80 10.97
CA ILE A 11 -17.60 -20.89 9.91
C ILE A 11 -16.17 -20.48 10.25
N ILE A 12 -15.18 -21.04 9.55
CA ILE A 12 -13.82 -20.51 9.58
C ILE A 12 -13.90 -19.13 8.93
N PRO A 13 -13.63 -18.03 9.66
CA PRO A 13 -13.70 -16.71 9.08
C PRO A 13 -12.52 -16.47 8.14
N ASP A 14 -12.82 -15.83 7.01
CA ASP A 14 -11.84 -15.35 6.05
C ASP A 14 -11.56 -13.87 6.35
N TYR A 15 -10.28 -13.49 6.36
CA TYR A 15 -9.84 -12.11 6.49
C TYR A 15 -8.89 -11.74 5.36
N SER A 16 -9.10 -10.56 4.79
CA SER A 16 -8.14 -9.89 3.93
C SER A 16 -7.07 -9.20 4.77
N LEU A 17 -5.79 -9.41 4.44
CA LEU A 17 -4.69 -8.71 5.10
C LEU A 17 -4.88 -7.20 5.02
N THR A 18 -5.16 -6.67 3.84
CA THR A 18 -5.31 -5.22 3.62
C THR A 18 -6.72 -4.73 3.96
N GLY A 19 -7.76 -5.45 3.51
CA GLY A 19 -9.16 -5.07 3.68
C GLY A 19 -9.68 -5.22 5.11
N ASP A 20 -9.14 -6.16 5.87
CA ASP A 20 -9.50 -6.36 7.27
C ASP A 20 -8.43 -5.94 8.25
N VAL A 21 -7.29 -6.61 8.22
CA VAL A 21 -6.32 -6.49 9.32
C VAL A 21 -5.69 -5.09 9.37
N LEU A 22 -5.15 -4.62 8.24
CA LEU A 22 -4.56 -3.28 8.18
C LEU A 22 -5.62 -2.19 8.32
N SER A 23 -6.81 -2.39 7.74
CA SER A 23 -7.91 -1.42 7.81
C SER A 23 -8.45 -1.26 9.24
N PHE A 24 -8.63 -2.34 9.98
CA PHE A 24 -8.96 -2.32 11.41
C PHE A 24 -7.88 -1.60 12.22
N SER A 25 -6.62 -1.93 11.95
CA SER A 25 -5.47 -1.31 12.63
C SER A 25 -5.41 0.20 12.40
N ARG A 26 -5.81 0.70 11.22
CA ARG A 26 -5.88 2.14 10.96
C ARG A 26 -7.05 2.83 11.66
N CYS A 27 -8.22 2.21 11.70
CA CYS A 27 -9.39 2.76 12.40
C CYS A 27 -10.46 1.68 12.58
N GLN A 28 -10.71 1.27 13.82
CA GLN A 28 -11.65 0.18 14.10
C GLN A 28 -13.08 0.53 13.68
N ARG A 29 -13.52 1.76 13.94
CA ARG A 29 -14.87 2.20 13.56
C ARG A 29 -15.06 2.32 12.05
N SER A 30 -14.07 2.87 11.36
CA SER A 30 -14.12 2.97 9.90
C SER A 30 -14.20 1.58 9.27
N TYR A 31 -13.36 0.66 9.75
CA TYR A 31 -13.38 -0.75 9.37
C TYR A 31 -14.78 -1.37 9.54
N ARG A 32 -15.38 -1.22 10.73
CA ARG A 32 -16.71 -1.78 11.00
C ARG A 32 -17.79 -1.22 10.09
N TYR A 33 -17.76 0.08 9.79
CA TYR A 33 -18.76 0.66 8.89
C TYR A 33 -18.62 0.13 7.46
N TYR A 34 -17.40 -0.05 6.94
CA TYR A 34 -17.22 -0.57 5.58
C TYR A 34 -17.46 -2.09 5.46
N ASN A 35 -17.04 -2.89 6.43
CA ASN A 35 -17.15 -4.36 6.32
C ASN A 35 -18.44 -4.97 6.88
N GLY A 36 -19.19 -4.22 7.71
CA GLY A 36 -20.45 -4.72 8.28
C GLY A 36 -21.67 -3.88 7.90
N SER A 37 -21.57 -3.06 6.86
CA SER A 37 -22.74 -2.49 6.19
C SER A 37 -22.79 -3.00 4.76
N SER A 38 -23.98 -3.17 4.18
CA SER A 38 -24.14 -3.46 2.75
C SER A 38 -23.83 -2.24 1.87
N LEU A 39 -23.11 -1.25 2.40
CA LEU A 39 -22.71 -0.07 1.67
C LEU A 39 -21.43 -0.40 0.90
N PRO A 40 -21.34 -0.07 -0.40
CA PRO A 40 -20.11 -0.25 -1.14
C PRO A 40 -18.98 0.54 -0.45
N PRO A 41 -17.73 0.00 -0.42
CA PRO A 41 -16.60 0.68 0.17
C PRO A 41 -16.44 2.06 -0.48
N SER A 42 -16.65 3.10 0.33
CA SER A 42 -16.91 4.47 -0.17
C SER A 42 -15.64 5.27 -0.43
N ARG A 43 -14.51 4.60 -0.68
CA ARG A 43 -13.27 5.24 -1.12
C ARG A 43 -13.03 5.14 -2.63
N PRO A 44 -14.02 5.34 -3.54
CA PRO A 44 -13.77 5.19 -4.97
C PRO A 44 -12.62 6.05 -5.43
N VAL A 45 -12.33 7.19 -4.80
CA VAL A 45 -11.23 8.09 -5.16
C VAL A 45 -9.84 7.57 -4.77
N GLN A 46 -9.63 7.14 -3.52
CA GLN A 46 -8.33 6.61 -3.08
C GLN A 46 -8.09 5.23 -3.70
N LEU A 47 -9.16 4.45 -3.84
CA LEU A 47 -9.15 3.21 -4.60
C LEU A 47 -8.85 3.49 -6.07
N TRP A 48 -9.48 4.50 -6.69
CA TRP A 48 -9.19 4.90 -8.07
C TRP A 48 -7.72 5.26 -8.24
N TYR A 49 -7.17 6.12 -7.38
CA TYR A 49 -5.78 6.55 -7.52
C TYR A 49 -4.79 5.39 -7.39
N GLY A 50 -4.99 4.53 -6.39
CA GLY A 50 -4.17 3.34 -6.17
C GLY A 50 -4.30 2.33 -7.32
N GLU A 51 -5.53 1.94 -7.66
CA GLU A 51 -5.83 0.97 -8.72
C GLU A 51 -5.44 1.47 -10.11
N PHE A 52 -5.52 2.78 -10.35
CA PHE A 52 -5.03 3.38 -11.58
C PHE A 52 -3.51 3.24 -11.70
N LEU A 53 -2.75 3.57 -10.65
CA LEU A 53 -1.29 3.42 -10.66
C LEU A 53 -0.86 1.94 -10.79
N HIS A 54 -1.55 1.03 -10.09
CA HIS A 54 -1.31 -0.40 -10.22
C HIS A 54 -1.61 -0.89 -11.63
N GLY A 55 -2.77 -0.52 -12.19
CA GLY A 55 -3.16 -0.86 -13.55
C GLY A 55 -2.20 -0.29 -14.60
N MET A 56 -1.66 0.92 -14.38
CA MET A 56 -0.63 1.50 -15.23
C MET A 56 0.65 0.66 -15.21
N MET A 57 1.14 0.31 -14.03
CA MET A 57 2.33 -0.54 -13.89
C MET A 57 2.13 -1.92 -14.53
N GLU A 58 1.00 -2.56 -14.27
CA GLU A 58 0.67 -3.87 -14.82
C GLU A 58 0.56 -3.84 -16.34
N ARG A 59 -0.20 -2.88 -16.89
CA ARG A 59 -0.42 -2.79 -18.33
C ARG A 59 0.87 -2.45 -19.08
N THR A 60 1.69 -1.56 -18.55
CA THR A 60 2.99 -1.25 -19.16
C THR A 60 3.97 -2.42 -19.03
N TYR A 61 3.95 -3.17 -17.92
CA TYR A 61 4.73 -4.41 -17.79
C TYR A 61 4.31 -5.45 -18.84
N ARG A 62 3.02 -5.66 -19.07
CA ARG A 62 2.53 -6.57 -20.12
C ARG A 62 3.02 -6.17 -21.51
N LEU A 63 2.96 -4.87 -21.84
CA LEU A 63 3.51 -4.35 -23.10
C LEU A 63 5.02 -4.60 -23.20
N TRP A 64 5.77 -4.43 -22.10
CA TRP A 64 7.19 -4.74 -22.06
C TRP A 64 7.46 -6.23 -22.25
N GLN A 65 6.66 -7.10 -21.64
CA GLN A 65 6.79 -8.55 -21.77
C GLN A 65 6.52 -9.03 -23.21
N GLU A 66 5.48 -8.48 -23.85
CA GLU A 66 5.11 -8.80 -25.24
C GLU A 66 6.20 -8.39 -26.25
N ASN A 67 6.84 -7.24 -26.03
CA ASN A 67 7.84 -6.69 -26.95
C ASN A 67 9.29 -7.02 -26.54
N GLN A 68 9.48 -7.67 -25.39
CA GLN A 68 10.76 -7.88 -24.68
C GLN A 68 11.61 -6.60 -24.45
N SER A 69 11.07 -5.42 -24.76
CA SER A 69 11.69 -4.12 -24.57
C SER A 69 10.64 -3.02 -24.79
N LEU A 70 10.85 -1.85 -24.19
CA LEU A 70 10.10 -0.63 -24.49
C LEU A 70 11.07 0.53 -24.69
N PRO A 71 10.73 1.53 -25.52
CA PRO A 71 11.59 2.67 -25.80
C PRO A 71 11.51 3.70 -24.67
N PHE A 72 12.03 3.37 -23.50
CA PHE A 72 12.06 4.31 -22.37
C PHE A 72 12.93 5.55 -22.71
N PRO A 73 12.53 6.76 -22.27
CA PRO A 73 11.29 7.06 -21.55
C PRO A 73 10.06 7.05 -22.45
N LEU A 74 8.95 6.52 -21.93
CA LEU A 74 7.62 6.64 -22.54
C LEU A 74 7.07 8.03 -22.25
N HIS A 75 6.59 8.70 -23.29
CA HIS A 75 5.97 10.01 -23.15
C HIS A 75 4.58 9.90 -22.52
N CYS A 76 4.23 10.84 -21.64
CA CYS A 76 2.86 11.04 -21.19
C CYS A 76 2.33 12.39 -21.67
N THR A 77 1.32 12.37 -22.53
CA THR A 77 0.53 13.58 -22.78
C THR A 77 -0.39 13.82 -21.56
N ILE A 78 -0.01 14.74 -20.68
CA ILE A 78 -0.77 15.01 -19.44
C ILE A 78 -2.17 15.57 -19.77
N PRO A 79 -3.25 15.07 -19.14
CA PRO A 79 -4.58 15.62 -19.34
C PRO A 79 -4.69 17.10 -18.94
N GLU A 80 -5.53 17.86 -19.64
CA GLU A 80 -5.79 19.27 -19.29
C GLU A 80 -6.78 19.40 -18.12
N GLU A 81 -6.75 20.55 -17.45
CA GLU A 81 -7.71 20.85 -16.38
C GLU A 81 -9.14 20.88 -16.94
N GLY A 82 -10.07 20.19 -16.27
CA GLY A 82 -11.46 20.05 -16.72
C GLY A 82 -11.66 19.10 -17.92
N GLU A 83 -10.60 18.49 -18.45
CA GLU A 83 -10.71 17.54 -19.55
C GLU A 83 -11.45 16.27 -19.14
N ARG A 84 -12.42 15.86 -19.96
CA ARG A 84 -13.18 14.62 -19.76
C ARG A 84 -12.29 13.40 -20.04
N PRO A 85 -12.53 12.26 -19.38
CA PRO A 85 -11.78 11.02 -19.61
C PRO A 85 -12.22 10.31 -20.91
N ASP A 86 -12.33 11.05 -22.01
CA ASP A 86 -12.66 10.53 -23.33
C ASP A 86 -11.43 9.85 -23.97
N GLU A 87 -11.68 9.02 -24.99
CA GLU A 87 -10.63 8.30 -25.71
C GLU A 87 -9.59 9.28 -26.28
N PRO A 88 -8.28 9.10 -26.00
CA PRO A 88 -7.25 9.96 -26.56
C PRO A 88 -7.09 9.71 -28.07
N VAL A 89 -7.54 10.66 -28.89
CA VAL A 89 -7.44 10.59 -30.35
C VAL A 89 -6.15 11.25 -30.84
N GLY A 90 -5.46 10.60 -31.77
CA GLY A 90 -4.27 11.16 -32.44
C GLY A 90 -2.97 11.09 -31.64
N LEU A 91 -2.98 10.43 -30.46
CA LEU A 91 -1.77 10.16 -29.69
C LEU A 91 -1.10 8.85 -30.11
N PRO A 92 0.24 8.73 -29.98
CA PRO A 92 0.96 7.48 -30.23
C PRO A 92 0.46 6.33 -29.33
N ALA A 93 0.49 5.09 -29.84
CA ALA A 93 0.01 3.92 -29.09
C ALA A 93 0.76 3.65 -27.78
N LEU A 94 2.03 4.08 -27.68
CA LEU A 94 2.87 3.95 -26.49
C LEU A 94 2.82 5.19 -25.57
N ASP A 95 1.98 6.18 -25.87
CA ASP A 95 1.74 7.29 -24.96
C ASP A 95 1.05 6.78 -23.70
N LEU A 96 1.55 7.17 -22.52
CA LEU A 96 1.01 6.71 -21.24
C LEU A 96 -0.44 7.13 -21.04
N ARG A 97 -0.92 8.19 -21.69
CA ARG A 97 -2.33 8.57 -21.71
C ARG A 97 -3.20 7.58 -22.47
N VAL A 98 -2.69 7.02 -23.58
CA VAL A 98 -3.37 5.97 -24.36
C VAL A 98 -3.41 4.66 -23.57
N ILE A 99 -2.32 4.34 -22.86
CA ILE A 99 -2.24 3.16 -21.97
C ILE A 99 -3.18 3.32 -20.78
N GLY A 100 -3.27 4.53 -20.20
CA GLY A 100 -4.09 4.84 -19.04
C GLY A 100 -5.58 4.87 -19.30
N TRP A 101 -6.01 5.28 -20.49
CA TRP A 101 -7.44 5.47 -20.79
C TRP A 101 -8.30 4.22 -20.54
N PRO A 102 -7.96 3.00 -21.03
CA PRO A 102 -8.77 1.82 -20.75
C PRO A 102 -8.84 1.46 -19.26
N ILE A 103 -7.82 1.82 -18.47
CA ILE A 103 -7.81 1.62 -17.02
C ILE A 103 -8.81 2.57 -16.38
N GLU A 104 -8.82 3.85 -16.77
CA GLU A 104 -9.84 4.81 -16.32
C GLU A 104 -11.26 4.32 -16.66
N GLN A 105 -11.47 3.77 -17.86
CA GLN A 105 -12.78 3.23 -18.27
C GLN A 105 -13.20 2.01 -17.44
N ALA A 106 -12.26 1.11 -17.16
CA ALA A 106 -12.53 -0.05 -16.31
C ALA A 106 -12.89 0.37 -14.87
N LEU A 107 -12.22 1.39 -14.33
CA LEU A 107 -12.52 1.96 -13.02
C LEU A 107 -13.88 2.69 -13.02
N ALA A 108 -14.19 3.43 -14.08
CA ALA A 108 -15.47 4.11 -14.23
C ALA A 108 -16.65 3.12 -14.25
N HIS A 109 -16.51 1.97 -14.90
CA HIS A 109 -17.51 0.89 -14.85
C HIS A 109 -17.74 0.32 -13.45
N GLN A 110 -16.76 0.47 -12.55
CA GLN A 110 -16.88 0.11 -11.14
C GLN A 110 -17.39 1.26 -10.26
N GLY A 111 -17.76 2.40 -10.86
CA GLY A 111 -18.18 3.61 -10.15
C GLY A 111 -17.02 4.36 -9.47
N LYS A 112 -15.78 4.09 -9.88
CA LYS A 112 -14.57 4.72 -9.33
C LYS A 112 -14.10 5.83 -10.26
N PHE A 113 -13.93 7.03 -9.71
CA PHE A 113 -13.53 8.22 -10.46
C PHE A 113 -12.48 9.01 -9.68
N ALA A 114 -11.61 9.73 -10.40
CA ALA A 114 -10.76 10.74 -9.79
C ALA A 114 -11.61 11.81 -9.10
N ARG A 115 -11.21 12.26 -7.90
CA ARG A 115 -11.95 13.30 -7.15
C ARG A 115 -11.95 14.68 -7.79
N SER A 116 -10.93 14.97 -8.59
CA SER A 116 -10.68 16.27 -9.19
C SER A 116 -9.74 16.10 -10.38
N SER A 117 -9.73 17.10 -11.28
CA SER A 117 -8.76 17.16 -12.37
C SER A 117 -7.32 17.11 -11.84
N ASP A 118 -7.00 17.85 -10.78
CA ASP A 118 -5.67 17.79 -10.13
C ASP A 118 -5.27 16.38 -9.69
N ALA A 119 -6.22 15.60 -9.14
CA ALA A 119 -5.93 14.24 -8.71
C ALA A 119 -5.67 13.31 -9.90
N ARG A 120 -6.39 13.53 -11.01
CA ARG A 120 -6.20 12.80 -12.27
C ARG A 120 -4.86 13.15 -12.92
N ILE A 121 -4.55 14.43 -13.05
CA ILE A 121 -3.27 14.96 -13.57
C ILE A 121 -2.12 14.39 -12.74
N SER A 122 -2.20 14.52 -11.42
CA SER A 122 -1.17 14.00 -10.51
C SER A 122 -1.02 12.48 -10.60
N ALA A 123 -2.07 11.72 -10.93
CA ALA A 123 -1.95 10.28 -11.14
C ALA A 123 -1.15 9.95 -12.41
N TYR A 124 -1.39 10.67 -13.51
CA TYR A 124 -0.63 10.53 -14.76
C TYR A 124 0.83 10.96 -14.61
N GLU A 125 1.10 12.09 -13.96
CA GLU A 125 2.47 12.54 -13.67
C GLU A 125 3.25 11.49 -12.85
N ARG A 126 2.58 10.90 -11.85
CA ARG A 126 3.18 9.84 -11.04
C ARG A 126 3.34 8.54 -11.79
N ALA A 127 2.40 8.17 -12.66
CA ALA A 127 2.51 7.03 -13.55
C ALA A 127 3.71 7.19 -14.48
N GLU A 128 3.87 8.35 -15.11
CA GLU A 128 5.04 8.68 -15.95
C GLU A 128 6.33 8.56 -15.16
N ALA A 129 6.38 9.14 -13.95
CA ALA A 129 7.56 9.09 -13.10
C ALA A 129 7.94 7.66 -12.72
N VAL A 130 7.00 6.83 -12.25
CA VAL A 130 7.31 5.44 -11.85
C VAL A 130 7.64 4.56 -13.05
N ILE A 131 6.91 4.67 -14.16
CA ILE A 131 7.16 3.85 -15.35
C ILE A 131 8.55 4.15 -15.92
N ASN A 132 8.92 5.41 -16.04
CA ASN A 132 10.18 5.79 -16.66
C ASN A 132 11.39 5.64 -15.73
N GLN A 133 11.22 5.89 -14.43
CA GLN A 133 12.35 5.81 -13.48
C GLN A 133 12.54 4.40 -12.92
N LEU A 134 11.45 3.66 -12.66
CA LEU A 134 11.52 2.34 -12.02
C LEU A 134 11.31 1.19 -13.02
N GLY A 135 10.43 1.36 -14.02
CA GLY A 135 10.12 0.32 -15.02
C GLY A 135 11.33 -0.37 -15.64
N PRO A 136 12.34 0.36 -16.17
CA PRO A 136 13.54 -0.24 -16.76
C PRO A 136 14.33 -1.16 -15.81
N HIS A 137 14.24 -0.91 -14.50
CA HIS A 137 14.96 -1.66 -13.48
C HIS A 137 14.10 -2.77 -12.86
N LEU A 138 12.79 -2.56 -12.81
CA LEU A 138 11.84 -3.44 -12.15
C LEU A 138 11.29 -4.50 -13.10
N PHE A 139 10.89 -4.16 -14.32
CA PHE A 139 10.28 -5.11 -15.26
C PHE A 139 11.13 -6.36 -15.52
N PRO A 140 12.47 -6.26 -15.66
CA PRO A 140 13.33 -7.45 -15.77
C PRO A 140 13.34 -8.37 -14.55
N LEU A 141 12.89 -7.88 -13.38
CA LEU A 141 12.84 -8.63 -12.13
C LEU A 141 11.48 -9.27 -11.87
N VAL A 142 10.45 -8.92 -12.64
CA VAL A 142 9.08 -9.42 -12.44
C VAL A 142 8.94 -10.81 -13.05
N ASP A 143 8.56 -11.79 -12.22
CA ASP A 143 8.18 -13.13 -12.66
C ASP A 143 6.66 -13.23 -12.83
N VAL A 144 5.91 -12.80 -11.81
CA VAL A 144 4.45 -12.80 -11.80
C VAL A 144 3.92 -11.46 -11.27
N ALA A 145 3.01 -10.85 -12.02
CA ALA A 145 2.17 -9.75 -11.53
C ALA A 145 0.88 -10.31 -10.89
N GLU A 146 0.43 -9.69 -9.80
CA GLU A 146 -0.78 -10.03 -9.04
C GLU A 146 -0.88 -11.51 -8.60
N ARG A 147 -0.19 -11.87 -7.52
CA ARG A 147 -0.25 -13.22 -6.94
C ARG A 147 -1.16 -13.27 -5.72
N LYS A 148 -2.26 -14.03 -5.81
CA LYS A 148 -3.10 -14.37 -4.65
C LYS A 148 -2.37 -15.32 -3.70
N VAL A 149 -2.35 -14.96 -2.43
CA VAL A 149 -1.75 -15.76 -1.36
C VAL A 149 -2.73 -16.03 -0.23
N ILE A 150 -2.71 -17.26 0.30
CA ILE A 150 -3.68 -17.75 1.30
C ILE A 150 -2.96 -18.64 2.31
N GLY A 151 -3.39 -18.55 3.57
CA GLY A 151 -2.91 -19.42 4.64
C GLY A 151 -3.92 -19.51 5.77
N THR A 152 -3.80 -20.55 6.61
CA THR A 152 -4.69 -20.76 7.75
C THR A 152 -3.92 -20.65 9.05
N ARG A 153 -4.44 -19.87 10.00
CA ARG A 153 -3.80 -19.61 11.31
C ARG A 153 -4.71 -20.01 12.47
N PRO A 154 -4.16 -20.36 13.65
CA PRO A 154 -4.96 -20.54 14.85
C PRO A 154 -5.54 -19.20 15.29
N LEU A 155 -6.80 -19.18 15.73
CA LEU A 155 -7.37 -18.02 16.38
C LEU A 155 -6.90 -18.03 17.85
N LEU A 156 -6.41 -16.89 18.34
CA LEU A 156 -6.06 -16.77 19.76
C LEU A 156 -7.33 -16.96 20.62
N PRO A 157 -7.24 -17.70 21.74
CA PRO A 157 -8.37 -17.88 22.63
C PRO A 157 -8.80 -16.52 23.18
N GLY A 158 -10.09 -16.24 23.11
CA GLY A 158 -10.75 -15.09 23.68
C GLY A 158 -11.07 -15.30 25.16
N GLN A 159 -11.73 -14.30 25.75
CA GLN A 159 -12.07 -14.34 27.17
C GLN A 159 -13.17 -15.36 27.51
N ASN A 160 -14.00 -15.75 26.53
CA ASN A 160 -15.05 -16.74 26.71
C ASN A 160 -15.09 -17.74 25.54
N PRO A 161 -14.47 -18.93 25.70
CA PRO A 161 -14.42 -19.96 24.66
C PRO A 161 -15.79 -20.44 24.19
N ASN A 162 -16.84 -20.29 25.01
CA ASN A 162 -18.20 -20.71 24.67
C ASN A 162 -18.92 -19.75 23.71
N VAL A 163 -18.34 -18.58 23.44
CA VAL A 163 -18.89 -17.56 22.53
C VAL A 163 -18.07 -17.47 21.22
N GLU A 164 -16.93 -18.16 21.16
CA GLU A 164 -16.08 -18.20 19.98
C GLU A 164 -16.73 -19.00 18.86
N ARG A 165 -16.83 -18.39 17.67
CA ARG A 165 -17.38 -19.05 16.48
C ARG A 165 -16.38 -19.94 15.75
N ALA A 166 -15.08 -19.78 15.99
CA ALA A 166 -14.03 -20.52 15.30
C ALA A 166 -12.77 -20.71 16.17
N THR A 167 -11.94 -21.69 15.80
CA THR A 167 -10.63 -21.97 16.44
C THR A 167 -9.45 -21.64 15.53
N ARG A 168 -9.74 -21.32 14.27
CA ARG A 168 -8.80 -20.98 13.21
C ARG A 168 -9.45 -19.92 12.33
N TYR A 169 -8.64 -19.20 11.57
CA TYR A 169 -9.09 -18.28 10.55
C TYR A 169 -8.23 -18.44 9.29
N ILE A 170 -8.80 -18.03 8.16
CA ILE A 170 -8.11 -17.94 6.88
C ILE A 170 -7.64 -16.49 6.70
N LEU A 171 -6.41 -16.33 6.24
CA LEU A 171 -5.83 -15.05 5.89
C LEU A 171 -5.48 -15.05 4.41
N GLU A 172 -5.96 -14.03 3.71
CA GLU A 172 -5.76 -13.85 2.27
C GLU A 172 -5.05 -12.54 1.96
N GLY A 173 -4.32 -12.52 0.86
CA GLY A 173 -3.58 -11.37 0.37
C GLY A 173 -3.38 -11.40 -1.13
N ILE A 174 -3.07 -10.24 -1.72
CA ILE A 174 -2.67 -10.11 -3.11
C ILE A 174 -1.32 -9.40 -3.10
N ILE A 175 -0.30 -10.07 -3.63
CA ILE A 175 1.03 -9.51 -3.85
C ILE A 175 1.03 -8.84 -5.23
N ASP A 176 1.36 -7.56 -5.31
CA ASP A 176 1.32 -6.81 -6.57
C ASP A 176 2.32 -7.37 -7.58
N VAL A 177 3.54 -7.63 -7.12
CA VAL A 177 4.61 -8.22 -7.94
C VAL A 177 5.38 -9.24 -7.12
N LEU A 178 5.47 -10.45 -7.65
CA LEU A 178 6.40 -11.47 -7.22
C LEU A 178 7.54 -11.52 -8.24
N GLY A 179 8.73 -11.14 -7.80
CA GLY A 179 9.94 -11.29 -8.57
C GLY A 179 10.64 -12.61 -8.24
N HIS A 180 11.14 -13.26 -9.27
CA HIS A 180 12.07 -14.38 -9.12
C HIS A 180 13.46 -13.90 -9.57
N THR A 181 14.46 -14.07 -8.72
CA THR A 181 15.81 -13.69 -9.10
C THR A 181 16.82 -14.63 -8.46
N GLN A 182 17.76 -15.11 -9.28
CA GLN A 182 19.10 -15.39 -8.82
C GLN A 182 19.86 -14.07 -9.00
N LEU A 183 20.38 -13.48 -7.92
CA LEU A 183 21.05 -12.16 -8.00
C LEU A 183 22.08 -12.11 -9.11
N ASP A 184 22.76 -13.23 -9.32
CA ASP A 184 23.86 -13.39 -10.26
C ASP A 184 23.45 -13.15 -11.72
N ASP A 185 22.18 -13.38 -12.09
CA ASP A 185 21.71 -13.27 -13.47
C ASP A 185 21.30 -11.85 -13.88
N GLN A 186 21.29 -10.90 -12.94
CA GLN A 186 20.84 -9.53 -13.18
C GLN A 186 22.01 -8.55 -13.40
N PRO A 187 21.87 -7.53 -14.27
CA PRO A 187 22.94 -6.57 -14.54
C PRO A 187 23.46 -5.91 -13.26
N GLU A 188 24.78 -5.79 -13.13
CA GLU A 188 25.44 -5.20 -11.94
C GLU A 188 24.99 -3.75 -11.66
N GLY A 189 24.48 -3.03 -12.68
CA GLY A 189 23.98 -1.65 -12.57
C GLY A 189 22.53 -1.49 -12.10
N ASN A 190 21.80 -2.55 -11.76
CA ASN A 190 20.39 -2.42 -11.32
C ASN A 190 20.32 -1.85 -9.88
N PRO A 191 19.73 -0.66 -9.66
CA PRO A 191 19.66 -0.05 -8.33
C PRO A 191 18.84 -0.87 -7.32
N LEU A 192 17.84 -1.63 -7.78
CA LEU A 192 17.06 -2.53 -6.91
C LEU A 192 17.92 -3.70 -6.43
N LYS A 193 18.71 -4.30 -7.32
CA LYS A 193 19.67 -5.36 -6.96
C LYS A 193 20.65 -4.86 -5.90
N ALA A 194 21.27 -3.68 -6.13
CA ALA A 194 22.21 -3.09 -5.19
C ALA A 194 21.57 -2.82 -3.82
N ALA A 195 20.32 -2.32 -3.80
CA ALA A 195 19.60 -2.07 -2.56
C ALA A 195 19.28 -3.37 -1.77
N ILE A 196 18.94 -4.45 -2.47
CA ILE A 196 18.69 -5.76 -1.84
C ILE A 196 19.98 -6.33 -1.25
N VAL A 197 21.07 -6.36 -2.03
CA VAL A 197 22.37 -6.86 -1.57
C VAL A 197 22.89 -6.05 -0.38
N ALA A 198 22.71 -4.74 -0.38
CA ALA A 198 23.08 -3.89 0.76
C ALA A 198 22.24 -4.20 2.02
N ALA A 199 20.98 -4.57 1.86
CA ALA A 199 20.09 -4.91 2.98
C ALA A 199 20.29 -6.33 3.50
N GLN A 200 20.69 -7.27 2.63
CA GLN A 200 20.97 -8.66 2.95
C GLN A 200 22.26 -9.12 2.24
N PRO A 201 23.44 -8.85 2.84
CA PRO A 201 24.73 -9.18 2.21
C PRO A 201 25.01 -10.68 2.14
N ASP A 202 24.41 -11.47 3.04
CA ASP A 202 24.60 -12.92 3.12
C ASP A 202 23.64 -13.71 2.21
N LEU A 203 22.95 -13.03 1.30
CA LEU A 203 21.97 -13.67 0.43
C LEU A 203 22.65 -14.62 -0.56
N ASN A 204 22.19 -15.86 -0.60
CA ASN A 204 22.71 -16.89 -1.50
C ASN A 204 21.60 -17.76 -2.10
N GLY A 205 21.89 -18.37 -3.24
CA GLY A 205 20.97 -19.27 -3.94
C GLY A 205 19.81 -18.55 -4.63
N GLU A 206 18.76 -19.31 -4.91
CA GLU A 206 17.54 -18.82 -5.54
C GLU A 206 16.53 -18.37 -4.50
N TYR A 207 15.91 -17.22 -4.74
CA TYR A 207 14.94 -16.66 -3.81
C TYR A 207 13.89 -15.82 -4.55
N GLU A 208 12.86 -15.42 -3.80
CA GLU A 208 11.78 -14.56 -4.26
C GLU A 208 11.87 -13.16 -3.62
N ILE A 209 11.40 -12.16 -4.36
CA ILE A 209 11.27 -10.78 -3.90
C ILE A 209 9.80 -10.39 -4.03
N ILE A 210 9.26 -9.77 -2.98
CA ILE A 210 7.91 -9.20 -3.01
C ILE A 210 8.03 -7.71 -3.30
N ILE A 211 7.39 -7.20 -4.35
CA ILE A 211 7.28 -5.76 -4.59
C ILE A 211 5.82 -5.35 -4.42
N ASP A 212 5.59 -4.30 -3.62
CA ASP A 212 4.27 -3.73 -3.37
C ASP A 212 4.31 -2.21 -3.62
N TYR A 213 3.35 -1.74 -4.43
CA TYR A 213 3.26 -0.36 -4.86
C TYR A 213 2.33 0.44 -3.95
N LYS A 214 2.87 1.52 -3.38
CA LYS A 214 2.12 2.51 -2.60
C LYS A 214 2.03 3.82 -3.38
N GLY A 215 0.81 4.23 -3.75
CA GLY A 215 0.56 5.54 -4.37
C GLY A 215 0.88 6.73 -3.45
N SER A 216 1.04 6.51 -2.14
CA SER A 216 1.36 7.53 -1.15
C SER A 216 2.86 7.83 -1.03
N ARG A 217 3.20 8.91 -0.34
CA ARG A 217 4.57 9.18 0.16
C ARG A 217 5.05 8.11 1.14
N ARG A 218 6.37 8.07 1.34
CA ARG A 218 7.03 7.26 2.36
C ARG A 218 6.57 7.75 3.75
N PRO A 219 6.01 6.88 4.61
CA PRO A 219 5.57 7.26 5.95
C PRO A 219 6.75 7.73 6.80
N PRO A 220 6.49 8.56 7.84
CA PRO A 220 7.54 8.90 8.78
C PRO A 220 7.94 7.64 9.55
N VAL A 221 9.22 7.55 9.94
CA VAL A 221 9.66 6.50 10.86
C VAL A 221 8.90 6.67 12.17
N ASP A 222 8.29 5.57 12.61
CA ASP A 222 7.47 5.50 13.83
C ASP A 222 7.57 4.09 14.41
N THR A 223 7.55 4.01 15.74
CA THR A 223 7.56 2.76 16.49
C THR A 223 6.16 2.33 16.92
N ASP A 224 5.14 3.16 16.72
CA ASP A 224 3.74 2.75 16.94
C ASP A 224 3.39 1.60 15.99
N GLU A 225 2.90 0.48 16.55
CA GLU A 225 2.48 -0.71 15.81
C GLU A 225 1.38 -0.41 14.77
N ARG A 226 0.60 0.65 14.99
CA ARG A 226 -0.49 1.09 14.11
C ARG A 226 -0.06 2.14 13.09
N SER A 227 1.20 2.55 13.09
CA SER A 227 1.74 3.49 12.11
C SER A 227 1.80 2.86 10.71
N ASP A 228 1.62 3.66 9.66
CA ASP A 228 1.78 3.17 8.28
C ASP A 228 3.21 2.68 8.01
N TRP A 229 4.21 3.14 8.78
CA TRP A 229 5.57 2.62 8.73
C TRP A 229 5.60 1.14 9.10
N GLN A 230 4.99 0.77 10.23
CA GLN A 230 5.00 -0.59 10.74
C GLN A 230 3.99 -1.50 10.03
N LEU A 231 2.81 -0.97 9.70
CA LEU A 231 1.81 -1.71 8.92
C LEU A 231 2.34 -2.12 7.54
N GLY A 232 3.17 -1.28 6.91
CA GLY A 232 3.86 -1.64 5.66
C GLY A 232 4.83 -2.82 5.83
N GLU A 233 5.60 -2.86 6.93
CA GLU A 233 6.48 -4.00 7.23
C GLU A 233 5.67 -5.27 7.47
N TRP A 234 4.64 -5.19 8.32
CA TRP A 234 3.78 -6.32 8.61
C TRP A 234 3.13 -6.88 7.35
N GLN A 235 2.72 -6.02 6.41
CA GLN A 235 2.15 -6.45 5.15
C GLN A 235 3.13 -7.34 4.37
N VAL A 236 4.37 -6.87 4.15
CA VAL A 236 5.42 -7.62 3.44
C VAL A 236 5.76 -8.93 4.13
N GLN A 237 6.01 -8.88 5.45
CA GLN A 237 6.39 -10.06 6.23
C GLN A 237 5.28 -11.12 6.23
N THR A 238 4.02 -10.67 6.28
CA THR A 238 2.86 -11.56 6.24
C THR A 238 2.65 -12.13 4.84
N TYR A 239 2.87 -11.36 3.78
CA TYR A 239 2.87 -11.91 2.42
C TYR A 239 3.97 -12.95 2.21
N ALA A 240 5.18 -12.72 2.73
CA ALA A 240 6.25 -13.72 2.69
C ALA A 240 5.85 -15.00 3.44
N TRP A 241 5.22 -14.86 4.62
CA TRP A 241 4.69 -16.00 5.34
C TRP A 241 3.61 -16.73 4.53
N LEU A 242 2.61 -16.03 4.00
CA LEU A 242 1.54 -16.63 3.18
C LEU A 242 2.11 -17.32 1.94
N ARG A 243 3.10 -16.71 1.27
CA ARG A 243 3.80 -17.30 0.12
C ARG A 243 4.49 -18.61 0.51
N SER A 244 5.14 -18.66 1.68
CA SER A 244 5.77 -19.89 2.19
C SER A 244 4.80 -21.06 2.45
N GLN A 245 3.50 -20.80 2.54
CA GLN A 245 2.47 -21.83 2.73
C GLN A 245 1.99 -22.45 1.41
N GLN A 246 2.39 -21.89 0.27
CA GLN A 246 1.96 -22.35 -1.05
C GLN A 246 2.91 -23.41 -1.64
N PRO A 247 2.41 -24.26 -2.54
CA PRO A 247 3.26 -25.10 -3.37
C PRO A 247 4.30 -24.27 -4.14
N GLU A 248 5.46 -24.87 -4.40
CA GLU A 248 6.55 -24.27 -5.21
C GLU A 248 7.06 -22.94 -4.65
N ALA A 249 6.84 -22.67 -3.36
CA ALA A 249 7.38 -21.49 -2.70
C ALA A 249 8.89 -21.60 -2.53
N ARG A 250 9.61 -20.59 -3.01
CA ARG A 250 11.01 -20.38 -2.65
C ARG A 250 11.08 -19.44 -1.44
N PRO A 251 12.22 -19.43 -0.72
CA PRO A 251 12.41 -18.46 0.35
C PRO A 251 12.25 -17.04 -0.20
N VAL A 252 11.42 -16.23 0.46
CA VAL A 252 11.34 -14.80 0.18
C VAL A 252 12.47 -14.13 0.96
N ALA A 253 13.40 -13.49 0.25
CA ALA A 253 14.55 -12.83 0.86
C ALA A 253 14.21 -11.43 1.36
N ALA A 254 13.52 -10.66 0.53
CA ALA A 254 13.19 -9.28 0.82
C ALA A 254 11.84 -8.92 0.23
N GLY A 255 11.19 -7.93 0.86
CA GLY A 255 10.17 -7.16 0.18
C GLY A 255 10.63 -5.75 -0.12
N ILE A 256 10.00 -5.14 -1.11
CA ILE A 256 10.26 -3.79 -1.58
C ILE A 256 8.94 -3.04 -1.55
N LEU A 257 8.85 -2.06 -0.67
CA LEU A 257 7.75 -1.09 -0.72
C LEU A 257 8.19 0.06 -1.63
N VAL A 258 7.40 0.33 -2.66
CA VAL A 258 7.64 1.40 -3.63
C VAL A 258 6.64 2.54 -3.37
N TYR A 259 7.12 3.63 -2.79
CA TYR A 259 6.36 4.85 -2.55
C TYR A 259 6.39 5.76 -3.77
N ILE A 260 5.44 5.56 -4.68
CA ILE A 260 5.34 6.29 -5.96
C ILE A 260 5.28 7.80 -5.75
N GLY A 261 4.67 8.26 -4.64
CA GLY A 261 4.62 9.67 -4.27
C GLY A 261 5.96 10.37 -4.11
N GLU A 262 7.05 9.62 -3.94
CA GLU A 262 8.41 10.16 -3.80
C GLU A 262 9.10 10.42 -5.14
N LEU A 263 8.64 9.79 -6.24
CA LEU A 263 9.24 9.94 -7.58
C LEU A 263 8.79 11.23 -8.29
N ALA A 264 7.60 11.74 -7.94
CA ALA A 264 7.09 13.04 -8.35
C ALA A 264 6.38 13.71 -7.15
N PRO A 265 7.17 14.27 -6.19
CA PRO A 265 6.64 14.84 -4.96
C PRO A 265 5.94 16.17 -5.23
N GLY A 266 4.72 16.32 -4.72
CA GLY A 266 3.98 17.57 -4.72
C GLY A 266 4.24 18.42 -3.47
N THR A 267 3.48 19.51 -3.34
CA THR A 267 3.57 20.46 -2.21
C THR A 267 3.38 19.78 -0.84
N ASN A 268 2.44 18.83 -0.73
CA ASN A 268 2.15 18.14 0.52
C ASN A 268 3.27 17.19 0.93
N GLU A 269 3.84 16.48 -0.04
CA GLU A 269 4.98 15.59 0.16
C GLU A 269 6.23 16.37 0.58
N LEU A 270 6.53 17.49 -0.10
CA LEU A 270 7.68 18.35 0.24
C LEU A 270 7.53 19.00 1.62
N SER A 271 6.34 19.51 1.95
CA SER A 271 6.03 20.07 3.27
C SER A 271 6.23 19.03 4.38
N SER A 272 5.76 17.81 4.14
CA SER A 272 5.89 16.71 5.10
C SER A 272 7.34 16.26 5.25
N LEU A 273 8.06 16.08 4.13
CA LEU A 273 9.47 15.74 4.12
C LEU A 273 10.33 16.75 4.88
N LYS A 274 10.12 18.04 4.63
CA LYS A 274 10.83 19.12 5.34
C LYS A 274 10.60 19.05 6.85
N ARG A 275 9.35 18.80 7.28
CA ARG A 275 8.99 18.66 8.69
C ARG A 275 9.61 17.40 9.31
N GLU A 276 9.62 16.29 8.59
CA GLU A 276 10.16 15.01 9.04
C GLU A 276 11.68 15.02 9.17
N MET A 277 12.38 15.65 8.22
CA MET A 277 13.83 15.90 8.32
C MET A 277 14.18 16.69 9.58
N ARG A 278 13.44 17.77 9.85
CA ARG A 278 13.66 18.61 11.06
C ARG A 278 13.41 17.85 12.37
N ARG A 279 12.50 16.87 12.35
CA ARG A 279 12.13 16.07 13.53
C ARG A 279 12.92 14.76 13.64
N GLY A 280 13.82 14.46 12.71
CA GLY A 280 14.53 13.17 12.68
C GLY A 280 13.61 11.97 12.48
N ARG A 281 12.48 12.15 11.76
CA ARG A 281 11.44 11.12 11.54
C ARG A 281 11.44 10.56 10.12
N THR A 282 12.56 10.64 9.41
CA THR A 282 12.73 10.01 8.10
C THR A 282 14.07 9.30 8.05
N ASP A 283 14.09 8.12 7.44
CA ASP A 283 15.25 7.25 7.29
C ASP A 283 16.12 7.63 6.08
N VAL A 284 15.59 8.40 5.13
CA VAL A 284 16.32 8.86 3.94
C VAL A 284 16.39 10.38 3.91
N VAL A 285 17.58 10.90 4.23
CA VAL A 285 17.91 12.34 4.25
C VAL A 285 19.00 12.61 3.20
N PRO A 286 18.93 13.70 2.43
CA PRO A 286 20.02 14.08 1.53
C PRO A 286 21.24 14.51 2.35
N ALA A 287 22.45 14.22 1.86
CA ALA A 287 23.66 14.58 2.58
C ALA A 287 23.78 16.11 2.77
N ASN A 288 24.24 16.54 3.93
CA ASN A 288 24.45 17.97 4.21
C ASN A 288 25.43 18.55 3.18
N GLY A 289 25.13 19.74 2.66
CA GLY A 289 25.92 20.39 1.60
C GLY A 289 25.52 20.02 0.17
N THR A 290 24.59 19.09 -0.03
CA THR A 290 24.10 18.74 -1.39
C THR A 290 23.03 19.70 -1.89
N PRO A 291 22.85 19.85 -3.22
CA PRO A 291 21.75 20.63 -3.79
C PRO A 291 20.37 20.21 -3.28
N ASP A 292 20.12 18.90 -3.13
CA ASP A 292 18.84 18.38 -2.61
C ASP A 292 18.58 18.83 -1.18
N TYR A 293 19.61 18.81 -0.32
CA TYR A 293 19.50 19.26 1.07
C TYR A 293 19.10 20.73 1.15
N TYR A 294 19.76 21.60 0.37
CA TYR A 294 19.44 23.02 0.36
C TYR A 294 18.05 23.30 -0.23
N GLN A 295 17.69 22.63 -1.32
CA GLN A 295 16.38 22.80 -1.95
C GLN A 295 15.25 22.47 -0.99
N ILE A 296 15.33 21.35 -0.24
CA ILE A 296 14.28 20.97 0.72
C ILE A 296 14.26 21.89 1.93
N ASN A 297 15.43 22.22 2.50
CA ASN A 297 15.48 23.04 3.70
C ASN A 297 15.00 24.48 3.46
N ALA A 298 15.31 25.04 2.29
CA ALA A 298 14.87 26.37 1.85
C ALA A 298 13.52 26.35 1.10
N TRP A 299 12.86 25.20 0.98
CA TRP A 299 11.61 25.09 0.23
C TRP A 299 10.45 25.83 0.90
N GLU A 300 9.62 26.49 0.10
CA GLU A 300 8.39 27.17 0.51
C GLU A 300 7.23 26.75 -0.41
N PRO A 301 5.97 26.75 0.07
CA PRO A 301 4.81 26.39 -0.76
C PRO A 301 4.78 27.16 -2.09
N GLY A 302 4.51 26.45 -3.19
CA GLY A 302 4.48 27.01 -4.54
C GLY A 302 5.84 27.10 -5.24
N ARG A 303 6.96 26.89 -4.53
CA ARG A 303 8.29 26.85 -5.16
C ARG A 303 8.54 25.48 -5.80
N GLN A 304 8.88 25.47 -7.09
CA GLN A 304 9.34 24.27 -7.77
C GLN A 304 10.70 23.82 -7.23
N VAL A 305 10.89 22.50 -7.14
CA VAL A 305 12.15 21.87 -6.74
C VAL A 305 12.57 20.87 -7.81
N ASN A 306 13.87 20.83 -8.07
CA ASN A 306 14.47 19.84 -8.94
C ASN A 306 15.36 18.92 -8.10
N LEU A 307 14.72 17.99 -7.38
CA LEU A 307 15.41 16.97 -6.61
C LEU A 307 16.07 15.96 -7.54
N SER A 308 17.28 15.50 -7.21
CA SER A 308 18.00 14.51 -7.99
C SER A 308 17.22 13.19 -8.12
N GLY A 309 17.37 12.52 -9.26
CA GLY A 309 16.79 11.19 -9.50
C GLY A 309 17.23 10.17 -8.45
N ASP A 310 18.52 10.19 -8.08
CA ASP A 310 19.08 9.29 -7.05
C ASP A 310 18.43 9.50 -5.68
N PHE A 311 18.17 10.74 -5.28
CA PHE A 311 17.49 11.01 -4.02
C PHE A 311 16.02 10.57 -4.05
N LYS A 312 15.30 10.89 -5.14
CA LYS A 312 13.91 10.45 -5.34
C LYS A 312 13.80 8.93 -5.31
N MET A 313 14.69 8.22 -6.00
CA MET A 313 14.73 6.76 -6.07
C MET A 313 14.99 6.14 -4.69
N ARG A 314 15.99 6.65 -3.94
CA ARG A 314 16.26 6.19 -2.56
C ARG A 314 15.07 6.41 -1.62
N ARG A 315 14.33 7.50 -1.78
CA ARG A 315 13.12 7.75 -0.99
C ARG A 315 11.94 6.87 -1.40
N ALA A 316 11.79 6.61 -2.70
CA ALA A 316 10.73 5.77 -3.22
C ALA A 316 10.88 4.30 -2.79
N ILE A 317 12.11 3.79 -2.69
CA ILE A 317 12.36 2.37 -2.39
C ILE A 317 12.60 2.16 -0.90
N ARG A 318 11.85 1.24 -0.28
CA ARG A 318 12.14 0.71 1.06
C ARG A 318 12.30 -0.79 1.00
N ILE A 319 13.51 -1.26 1.27
CA ILE A 319 13.82 -2.68 1.38
C ILE A 319 13.47 -3.16 2.78
N ILE A 320 12.70 -4.25 2.86
CA ILE A 320 12.29 -4.93 4.08
C ILE A 320 12.93 -6.32 4.06
N PRO A 321 14.01 -6.56 4.83
CA PRO A 321 14.60 -7.88 4.97
C PRO A 321 13.59 -8.87 5.53
N VAL A 322 13.44 -10.02 4.88
CA VAL A 322 12.55 -11.08 5.34
C VAL A 322 13.40 -12.15 6.02
N THR A 323 13.03 -12.48 7.25
CA THR A 323 13.65 -13.51 8.05
C THR A 323 12.55 -14.32 8.74
N GLN A 324 12.88 -15.53 9.19
CA GLN A 324 11.91 -16.33 9.95
C GLN A 324 11.42 -15.60 11.21
N ALA A 325 12.31 -14.88 11.90
CA ALA A 325 11.96 -14.12 13.10
C ALA A 325 11.02 -12.94 12.79
N SER A 326 11.29 -12.18 11.72
CA SER A 326 10.45 -11.04 11.32
C SER A 326 9.07 -11.50 10.83
N MET A 327 8.99 -12.61 10.10
CA MET A 327 7.71 -13.22 9.70
C MET A 327 6.89 -13.69 10.91
N GLN A 328 7.54 -14.33 11.89
CA GLN A 328 6.88 -14.76 13.12
C GLN A 328 6.37 -13.57 13.93
N ALA A 329 7.17 -12.51 14.09
CA ALA A 329 6.77 -11.31 14.81
C ALA A 329 5.56 -10.62 14.14
N ALA A 330 5.60 -10.43 12.81
CA ALA A 330 4.51 -9.83 12.07
C ALA A 330 3.23 -10.67 12.17
N THR A 331 3.32 -11.98 11.90
CA THR A 331 2.13 -12.84 11.93
C THR A 331 1.53 -12.98 13.34
N ALA A 332 2.34 -12.97 14.40
CA ALA A 332 1.85 -12.91 15.78
C ALA A 332 1.12 -11.59 16.09
N ALA A 333 1.53 -10.49 15.47
CA ALA A 333 0.82 -9.22 15.59
C ALA A 333 -0.52 -9.24 14.84
N ILE A 334 -0.55 -9.83 13.64
CA ILE A 334 -1.78 -10.08 12.88
C ILE A 334 -2.75 -10.96 13.68
N ASP A 335 -2.27 -12.01 14.35
CA ASP A 335 -3.09 -12.87 15.22
C ASP A 335 -3.79 -12.05 16.33
N ARG A 336 -3.08 -11.08 16.94
CA ARG A 336 -3.65 -10.16 17.94
C ARG A 336 -4.71 -9.24 17.35
N VAL A 337 -4.51 -8.74 16.14
CA VAL A 337 -5.50 -7.89 15.46
C VAL A 337 -6.76 -8.68 15.13
N VAL A 338 -6.63 -9.89 14.59
CA VAL A 338 -7.79 -10.75 14.29
C VAL A 338 -8.55 -11.11 15.56
N ARG A 339 -7.85 -11.41 16.66
CA ARG A 339 -8.47 -11.59 17.98
C ARG A 339 -9.26 -10.34 18.42
N ALA A 340 -8.66 -9.16 18.27
CA ALA A 340 -9.34 -7.90 18.61
C ALA A 340 -10.60 -7.69 17.77
N ILE A 341 -10.58 -8.00 16.47
CA ILE A 341 -11.78 -7.97 15.60
C ILE A 341 -12.86 -8.90 16.16
N GLU A 342 -12.51 -10.15 16.48
CA GLU A 342 -13.48 -11.12 17.01
C GLU A 342 -14.04 -10.70 18.38
N ASP A 343 -13.23 -10.10 19.25
CA ASP A 343 -13.70 -9.52 20.51
C ASP A 343 -14.74 -8.41 20.25
N ARG A 344 -14.47 -7.51 19.30
CA ARG A 344 -15.43 -6.47 18.91
C ARG A 344 -16.73 -7.04 18.35
N VAL A 345 -16.66 -8.12 17.56
CA VAL A 345 -17.86 -8.79 17.03
C VAL A 345 -18.70 -9.38 18.17
N VAL A 346 -18.06 -9.97 19.18
CA VAL A 346 -18.76 -10.49 20.37
C VAL A 346 -19.38 -9.36 21.20
N ASP A 347 -18.61 -8.30 21.45
CA ASP A 347 -19.07 -7.12 22.20
C ASP A 347 -20.26 -6.43 21.52
N GLU A 348 -20.28 -6.37 20.19
CA GLU A 348 -21.38 -5.74 19.44
C GLU A 348 -22.67 -6.56 19.57
N ARG A 349 -22.57 -7.89 19.51
CA ARG A 349 -23.71 -8.80 19.68
C ARG A 349 -24.35 -8.67 21.06
N THR A 350 -23.60 -8.25 22.08
CA THR A 350 -24.10 -8.10 23.45
C THR A 350 -24.58 -6.68 23.77
N SER A 351 -23.91 -5.65 23.24
CA SER A 351 -24.19 -4.24 23.56
C SER A 351 -25.11 -3.51 22.58
N ASN A 352 -25.31 -4.03 21.35
CA ASN A 352 -26.10 -3.40 20.27
C ASN A 352 -25.70 -1.94 19.92
N HIS A 353 -24.48 -1.51 20.27
CA HIS A 353 -24.04 -0.11 20.09
C HIS A 353 -22.68 -0.02 19.37
N ILE A 354 -22.70 0.10 18.03
CA ILE A 354 -21.49 0.19 17.19
C ILE A 354 -20.48 1.23 17.70
N ARG A 355 -20.95 2.43 18.07
CA ARG A 355 -20.04 3.52 18.52
C ARG A 355 -19.31 3.20 19.82
N GLN A 356 -19.94 2.44 20.71
CA GLN A 356 -19.36 2.05 21.99
C GLN A 356 -18.39 0.88 21.81
N THR A 357 -18.74 -0.07 20.93
CA THR A 357 -17.92 -1.25 20.68
C THR A 357 -16.69 -0.95 19.81
N TRP A 358 -16.88 -0.17 18.73
CA TRP A 358 -15.84 0.10 17.74
C TRP A 358 -15.37 1.54 17.89
N PRO A 359 -14.20 1.81 18.52
CA PRO A 359 -13.74 3.17 18.76
C PRO A 359 -13.30 3.86 17.46
N ALA A 360 -13.58 5.16 17.36
CA ALA A 360 -12.90 6.01 16.38
C ALA A 360 -11.52 6.36 16.94
N ASP A 361 -10.50 5.62 16.51
CA ASP A 361 -9.17 5.67 17.10
C ASP A 361 -8.05 5.93 16.10
N SER A 362 -8.40 6.38 14.89
CA SER A 362 -7.42 6.65 13.83
C SER A 362 -6.37 7.68 14.25
N GLN A 363 -5.10 7.29 14.15
CA GLN A 363 -3.97 8.16 14.46
C GLN A 363 -3.57 9.08 13.31
N ASP A 364 -4.05 8.79 12.10
CA ASP A 364 -3.73 9.51 10.89
C ASP A 364 -4.85 10.49 10.49
N GLU A 365 -4.50 11.76 10.35
CA GLU A 365 -5.43 12.81 9.95
C GLU A 365 -5.88 12.64 8.50
N ALA A 366 -5.01 12.18 7.59
CA ALA A 366 -5.38 11.94 6.21
C ALA A 366 -6.46 10.85 6.10
N THR A 367 -6.34 9.79 6.90
CA THR A 367 -7.35 8.74 7.06
C THR A 367 -8.68 9.29 7.57
N CYS A 368 -8.66 10.22 8.53
CA CYS A 368 -9.86 10.86 9.06
C CYS A 368 -10.53 11.77 8.02
N VAL A 369 -9.75 12.62 7.33
CA VAL A 369 -10.22 13.49 6.25
C VAL A 369 -10.79 12.67 5.10
N ALA A 370 -10.19 11.53 4.77
CA ALA A 370 -10.67 10.64 3.72
C ALA A 370 -11.75 9.63 4.19
N CYS A 371 -12.29 9.76 5.40
CA CYS A 371 -13.33 8.88 5.91
C CYS A 371 -14.72 9.43 5.56
N ASP A 372 -15.56 8.64 4.91
CA ASP A 372 -16.93 9.04 4.56
C ASP A 372 -17.80 9.32 5.78
N PHE A 373 -17.52 8.60 6.87
CA PHE A 373 -18.20 8.78 8.14
C PHE A 373 -17.64 9.95 8.95
N ARG A 374 -16.72 10.76 8.40
CA ARG A 374 -16.07 11.88 9.12
C ARG A 374 -17.05 12.87 9.71
N VAL A 375 -18.12 13.20 8.97
CA VAL A 375 -19.12 14.21 9.40
C VAL A 375 -19.84 13.76 10.67
N SER A 376 -20.06 12.45 10.83
CA SER A 376 -20.72 11.87 12.00
C SER A 376 -19.76 11.32 13.06
N CYS A 377 -18.44 11.48 12.84
CA CYS A 377 -17.39 10.98 13.72
C CYS A 377 -17.01 12.01 14.79
N GLU A 378 -17.20 11.68 16.06
CA GLU A 378 -16.88 12.57 17.17
C GLU A 378 -15.39 12.92 17.24
N ARG A 379 -14.49 11.98 16.89
CA ARG A 379 -13.06 12.25 16.85
C ARG A 379 -12.70 13.33 15.83
N TYR A 380 -13.30 13.26 14.66
CA TYR A 380 -13.09 14.26 13.59
C TYR A 380 -13.61 15.63 14.01
N ASN A 381 -14.82 15.66 14.58
CA ASN A 381 -15.49 16.91 14.98
C ASN A 381 -14.93 17.55 16.26
N SER A 382 -14.20 16.79 17.11
CA SER A 382 -13.62 17.29 18.37
C SER A 382 -12.31 18.05 18.21
N ARG A 383 -11.66 18.01 17.04
CA ARG A 383 -10.39 18.70 16.80
C ARG A 383 -10.64 20.13 16.29
N PRO A 384 -10.00 21.17 16.85
CA PRO A 384 -10.00 22.48 16.21
C PRO A 384 -9.27 22.34 14.87
N TRP A 385 -9.99 22.61 13.77
CA TRP A 385 -9.40 22.68 12.44
C TRP A 385 -8.23 23.66 12.46
N PRO A 386 -7.06 23.32 11.88
CA PRO A 386 -6.16 24.37 11.43
C PRO A 386 -7.00 25.22 10.48
N GLN A 387 -7.18 26.50 10.80
CA GLN A 387 -7.78 27.43 9.85
C GLN A 387 -6.97 27.31 8.56
N SER A 388 -7.59 26.79 7.52
CA SER A 388 -7.04 26.87 6.17
C SER A 388 -6.83 28.35 5.89
N GLY A 389 -5.57 28.78 5.89
CA GLY A 389 -5.20 30.12 5.49
C GLY A 389 -5.81 30.42 4.12
N GLN A 390 -6.57 31.50 4.06
CA GLN A 390 -6.83 32.22 2.82
C GLN A 390 -5.53 32.81 2.28
#